data_AF-A0AA37SGT4-F1
#
_entry.id   AF-A0AA37SGT4-F1
#
_cell.length_a   1.000
_cell.length_b   1.000
_cell.length_c   1.000
_cell.angle_alpha   90.00
_cell.angle_beta   90.00
_cell.angle_gamma   90.00
#
_symmetry.space_group_name_H-M   'P 1'
#
loop_
_entity.id
_entity.type
_entity.pdbx_description
1 polymer ?
#
loop_
_entity_poly.entity_id
_entity_poly.type
_entity_poly.pdbx_seq_one_letter_code
_entity_poly.pdbx_strand_id
1 'polypeptide(L)'
;MKRQTSLGPLLGSTPLWGSVVQHVRAAEPSQARQGWPQSPQALTRAPNIVVILIDNVGFGASNVFGGAISTPDFARLADARLRYNFFHINALCSPSWHKVQYFTTSGNLGIYSDGWWAGQLARETWEVDDNRVYRTRGKQPQTHPWELYRLNDDYSQAHDLAAKYSEKLKELQALFQHEVSRNHADLLRPGVDAYPLGTATGQTVFTYRSGVYRVGPRFAPDLGHDPYTLSADVDVPAGRAQWAIFAEGGRYGGVTLTTARSSGQ
;
A
#
# COMPACT_ATOMS: atom_id res chain seq x y z
N MET A 1 32.40 78.05 -1.93
CA MET A 1 32.96 78.32 -3.27
C MET A 1 32.89 77.02 -4.08
N LYS A 2 32.39 77.08 -5.31
CA LYS A 2 31.93 75.97 -6.17
C LYS A 2 33.01 74.91 -6.46
N ARG A 3 32.59 73.65 -6.64
CA ARG A 3 32.68 72.91 -7.93
C ARG A 3 31.89 71.60 -7.90
N GLN A 4 30.85 71.55 -8.72
CA GLN A 4 30.30 70.32 -9.29
C GLN A 4 31.34 69.71 -10.24
N THR A 5 31.33 68.39 -10.37
CA THR A 5 31.75 67.70 -11.59
C THR A 5 30.85 66.47 -11.75
N SER A 6 30.05 66.46 -12.81
CA SER A 6 29.30 65.30 -13.29
C SER A 6 30.11 64.60 -14.38
N LEU A 7 30.09 63.26 -14.40
CA LEU A 7 30.22 62.48 -15.62
C LEU A 7 29.41 61.20 -15.46
N GLY A 8 28.53 60.96 -16.44
CA GLY A 8 27.60 59.84 -16.50
C GLY A 8 28.22 58.54 -17.03
N PRO A 9 27.42 57.72 -17.71
CA PRO A 9 27.21 56.30 -17.41
C PRO A 9 28.24 55.37 -18.04
N LEU A 10 28.52 54.24 -17.39
CA LEU A 10 29.06 53.06 -18.06
C LEU A 10 28.06 51.91 -17.93
N LEU A 11 27.53 51.56 -19.10
CA LEU A 11 26.79 50.35 -19.41
C LEU A 11 27.54 49.11 -18.91
N GLY A 12 26.82 48.26 -18.18
CA GLY A 12 27.33 46.99 -17.70
C GLY A 12 26.21 46.14 -17.14
N SER A 13 25.21 45.84 -17.97
CA SER A 13 24.24 44.78 -17.68
C SER A 13 24.96 43.43 -17.64
N THR A 14 25.41 43.02 -16.45
CA THR A 14 25.73 41.62 -16.17
C THR A 14 24.44 40.95 -15.69
N PRO A 15 23.90 39.95 -16.40
CA PRO A 15 22.82 39.15 -15.85
C PRO A 15 23.41 38.32 -14.71
N LEU A 16 22.95 38.57 -13.48
CA LEU A 16 23.20 37.71 -12.34
C LEU A 16 22.47 36.37 -12.58
N TRP A 17 23.17 35.42 -13.20
CA TRP A 17 22.81 34.01 -13.11
C TRP A 17 23.17 33.52 -11.72
N GLY A 18 22.29 33.78 -10.75
CA GLY A 18 22.36 33.18 -9.43
C GLY A 18 22.01 31.69 -9.53
N SER A 19 23.01 30.82 -9.68
CA SER A 19 22.83 29.40 -9.37
C SER A 19 22.83 29.26 -7.86
N VAL A 20 21.66 29.03 -7.26
CA VAL A 20 21.58 28.51 -5.90
C VAL A 20 22.03 27.06 -5.98
N VAL A 21 23.33 26.82 -5.81
CA VAL A 21 23.83 25.48 -5.51
C VAL A 21 23.54 25.26 -4.03
N GLN A 22 22.42 24.58 -3.76
CA GLN A 22 22.16 24.03 -2.43
C GLN A 22 23.24 22.99 -2.15
N HIS A 23 24.29 23.38 -1.42
CA HIS A 23 25.17 22.40 -0.79
C HIS A 23 24.39 21.71 0.31
N VAL A 24 23.71 20.61 -0.06
CA VAL A 24 23.27 19.63 0.92
C VAL A 24 24.54 19.03 1.50
N ARG A 25 25.01 19.61 2.62
CA ARG A 25 25.89 18.85 3.53
C ARG A 25 25.04 17.67 3.98
N ALA A 26 25.42 16.48 3.56
CA ALA A 26 24.95 15.27 4.21
C ALA A 26 25.15 15.48 5.71
N ALA A 27 24.07 15.44 6.48
CA ALA A 27 24.17 15.39 7.93
C ALA A 27 25.14 14.24 8.25
N GLU A 28 26.14 14.50 9.09
CA GLU A 28 26.92 13.39 9.65
C GLU A 28 25.92 12.41 10.24
N PRO A 29 26.01 11.11 9.90
CA PRO A 29 25.04 10.14 10.38
C PRO A 29 25.05 10.22 11.90
N SER A 30 23.93 10.71 12.46
CA SER A 30 23.67 10.58 13.88
C SER A 30 23.99 9.13 14.25
N GLN A 31 24.72 8.91 15.34
CA GLN A 31 25.00 7.58 15.89
C GLN A 31 23.72 6.86 16.38
N ALA A 32 22.57 7.08 15.73
CA ALA A 32 21.48 6.15 15.71
C ALA A 32 22.08 4.81 15.27
N ARG A 33 22.06 3.82 16.18
CA ARG A 33 22.49 2.46 15.89
C ARG A 33 21.76 2.00 14.63
N GLN A 34 22.43 2.05 13.47
CA GLN A 34 21.94 1.46 12.24
C GLN A 34 21.89 -0.04 12.49
N GLY A 35 20.70 -0.52 12.79
CA GLY A 35 20.43 -1.92 12.97
C GLY A 35 18.94 -2.08 13.15
N TRP A 36 18.33 -2.89 12.30
CA TRP A 36 17.04 -3.48 12.63
C TRP A 36 17.11 -4.05 14.06
N PRO A 37 16.04 -3.90 14.87
CA PRO A 37 16.01 -4.53 16.18
C PRO A 37 16.41 -5.99 16.00
N GLN A 38 17.46 -6.40 16.70
CA GLN A 38 17.93 -7.78 16.63
C GLN A 38 16.75 -8.67 17.04
N SER A 39 16.35 -9.58 16.16
CA SER A 39 15.30 -10.55 16.50
C SER A 39 15.72 -11.25 17.78
N PRO A 40 14.83 -11.37 18.79
CA PRO A 40 15.14 -12.08 20.02
C PRO A 40 15.69 -13.46 19.67
N GLN A 41 16.91 -13.76 20.12
CA GLN A 41 17.44 -15.10 19.96
C GLN A 41 16.71 -16.05 20.91
N ALA A 42 16.15 -17.10 20.35
CA ALA A 42 15.56 -18.17 21.13
C ALA A 42 16.62 -18.80 22.05
N LEU A 43 16.22 -19.17 23.27
CA LEU A 43 17.10 -19.87 24.19
C LEU A 43 17.59 -21.19 23.58
N THR A 44 18.79 -21.63 23.94
CA THR A 44 19.31 -22.92 23.51
C THR A 44 18.36 -24.03 23.95
N ARG A 45 17.78 -24.77 22.99
CA ARG A 45 16.72 -25.80 23.15
C ARG A 45 15.28 -25.30 23.32
N ALA A 46 14.99 -24.03 23.06
CA ALA A 46 13.60 -23.59 22.95
C ALA A 46 12.90 -24.32 21.78
N PRO A 47 11.63 -24.75 21.93
CA PRO A 47 10.88 -25.32 20.83
C PRO A 47 10.59 -24.28 19.74
N ASN A 48 10.56 -24.70 18.48
CA ASN A 48 10.05 -23.86 17.40
C ASN A 48 8.53 -23.84 17.48
N ILE A 49 7.95 -22.68 17.80
CA ILE A 49 6.50 -22.48 17.85
C ILE A 49 6.08 -21.67 16.61
N VAL A 50 5.16 -22.21 15.81
CA VAL A 50 4.52 -21.50 14.70
C VAL A 50 3.09 -21.16 15.12
N VAL A 51 2.74 -19.87 15.11
CA VAL A 51 1.37 -19.40 15.34
C VAL A 51 0.79 -18.99 14.00
N ILE A 52 -0.34 -19.59 13.63
CA ILE A 52 -1.10 -19.22 12.42
C ILE A 52 -2.40 -18.57 12.90
N LEU A 53 -2.54 -17.27 12.67
CA LEU A 53 -3.77 -16.53 12.91
C LEU A 53 -4.51 -16.38 11.58
N ILE A 54 -5.77 -16.81 11.55
CA ILE A 54 -6.61 -16.76 10.35
C ILE A 54 -7.79 -15.85 10.65
N ASP A 55 -7.88 -14.75 9.90
CA ASP A 55 -8.96 -13.77 10.03
C ASP A 55 -10.25 -14.27 9.33
N ASN A 56 -11.41 -13.91 9.88
CA ASN A 56 -12.75 -14.21 9.35
C ASN A 56 -13.10 -15.70 9.11
N VAL A 57 -12.51 -16.63 9.86
CA VAL A 57 -12.89 -18.05 9.82
C VAL A 57 -13.94 -18.34 10.90
N GLY A 58 -15.18 -18.62 10.48
CA GLY A 58 -16.28 -19.01 11.37
C GLY A 58 -16.44 -20.53 11.55
N PHE A 59 -17.36 -20.93 12.43
CA PHE A 59 -17.68 -22.34 12.71
C PHE A 59 -18.02 -23.16 11.46
N GLY A 60 -18.68 -22.55 10.46
CA GLY A 60 -19.07 -23.22 9.21
C GLY A 60 -17.92 -23.57 8.25
N ALA A 61 -16.68 -23.19 8.57
CA ALA A 61 -15.52 -23.48 7.73
C ALA A 61 -15.00 -24.90 7.96
N SER A 62 -14.64 -25.25 9.20
CA SER A 62 -13.95 -26.50 9.54
C SER A 62 -14.92 -27.69 9.71
N ASN A 63 -14.53 -28.87 9.22
CA ASN A 63 -15.27 -30.12 9.41
C ASN A 63 -15.50 -30.51 10.88
N VAL A 64 -14.69 -30.02 11.82
CA VAL A 64 -14.87 -30.25 13.27
C VAL A 64 -16.21 -29.74 13.79
N PHE A 65 -16.73 -28.68 13.17
CA PHE A 65 -18.00 -28.05 13.52
C PHE A 65 -19.07 -28.20 12.42
N GLY A 66 -18.86 -29.11 11.46
CA GLY A 66 -19.79 -29.38 10.36
C GLY A 66 -19.55 -28.58 9.09
N GLY A 67 -18.43 -27.86 8.98
CA GLY A 67 -18.03 -27.13 7.79
C GLY A 67 -17.45 -28.01 6.67
N ALA A 68 -17.36 -27.45 5.46
CA ALA A 68 -16.93 -28.19 4.27
C ALA A 68 -15.40 -28.38 4.15
N ILE A 69 -14.60 -27.63 4.90
CA ILE A 69 -13.13 -27.69 4.81
C ILE A 69 -12.62 -28.84 5.68
N SER A 70 -11.98 -29.81 5.04
CA SER A 70 -11.32 -30.92 5.74
C SER A 70 -10.11 -30.42 6.52
N THR A 71 -10.17 -30.54 7.85
CA THR A 71 -9.11 -30.14 8.78
C THR A 71 -8.73 -31.33 9.67
N PRO A 72 -7.96 -32.32 9.15
CA PRO A 72 -7.70 -33.58 9.85
C PRO A 72 -6.96 -33.40 11.18
N ASP A 73 -6.03 -32.44 11.27
CA ASP A 73 -5.34 -32.14 12.53
C ASP A 73 -6.28 -31.53 13.58
N PHE A 74 -7.23 -30.69 13.16
CA PHE A 74 -8.23 -30.13 14.09
C PHE A 74 -9.18 -31.22 14.56
N ALA A 75 -9.59 -32.13 13.66
CA ALA A 75 -10.41 -33.29 14.01
C ALA A 75 -9.70 -34.18 15.04
N ARG A 76 -8.41 -34.47 14.84
CA ARG A 76 -7.61 -35.26 15.80
C ARG A 76 -7.57 -34.63 17.19
N LEU A 77 -7.39 -33.31 17.29
CA LEU A 77 -7.44 -32.59 18.57
C LEU A 77 -8.84 -32.64 19.19
N ALA A 78 -9.87 -32.44 18.36
CA ALA A 78 -11.26 -32.46 18.76
C ALA A 78 -11.70 -33.85 19.28
N ASP A 79 -11.18 -34.94 18.70
CA ASP A 79 -11.40 -36.33 19.12
C ASP A 79 -10.64 -36.65 20.41
N ALA A 80 -9.47 -36.04 20.61
CA ALA A 80 -8.74 -36.02 21.88
C ALA A 80 -9.40 -35.11 22.95
N ARG A 81 -10.68 -34.76 22.77
CA ARG A 81 -11.50 -33.92 23.67
C ARG A 81 -11.03 -32.46 23.79
N LEU A 82 -10.16 -31.98 22.91
CA LEU A 82 -9.74 -30.58 22.88
C LEU A 82 -10.55 -29.79 21.85
N ARG A 83 -11.66 -29.18 22.30
CA ARG A 83 -12.49 -28.29 21.50
C ARG A 83 -12.68 -26.96 22.23
N TYR A 84 -12.22 -25.87 21.62
CA TYR A 84 -12.49 -24.53 22.12
C TYR A 84 -13.72 -23.98 21.41
N ASN A 85 -14.88 -24.05 22.07
CA ASN A 85 -16.16 -23.54 21.55
C ASN A 85 -16.72 -22.39 22.38
N PHE A 86 -16.04 -22.02 23.48
CA PHE A 86 -16.41 -20.91 24.34
C PHE A 86 -15.66 -19.65 23.92
N PHE A 87 -15.93 -19.16 22.71
CA PHE A 87 -15.49 -17.83 22.32
C PHE A 87 -16.52 -16.82 22.82
N HIS A 88 -16.30 -16.33 24.02
CA HIS A 88 -17.13 -15.30 24.60
C HIS A 88 -16.63 -13.92 24.17
N ILE A 89 -17.21 -13.35 23.12
CA ILE A 89 -17.13 -11.91 22.92
C ILE A 89 -18.15 -11.32 23.88
N ASN A 90 -17.68 -10.81 25.01
CA ASN A 90 -18.47 -9.87 25.78
C ASN A 90 -18.79 -8.69 24.86
N ALA A 91 -19.99 -8.64 24.30
CA ALA A 91 -20.58 -7.41 23.79
C ALA A 91 -20.90 -6.52 24.99
N LEU A 92 -19.88 -6.15 25.77
CA LEU A 92 -20.02 -5.09 26.72
C LEU A 92 -20.26 -3.83 25.90
N CYS A 93 -21.37 -3.15 26.16
CA CYS A 93 -21.51 -1.73 25.87
C CYS A 93 -20.50 -0.96 26.75
N SER A 94 -19.20 -1.15 26.51
CA SER A 94 -18.19 -0.25 27.01
C SER A 94 -18.38 1.06 26.26
N PRO A 95 -18.33 2.22 26.95
CA PRO A 95 -18.17 3.49 26.27
C PRO A 95 -17.05 3.36 25.24
N SER A 96 -17.28 3.85 24.03
CA SER A 96 -16.22 3.92 23.03
C SER A 96 -15.10 4.80 23.58
N TRP A 97 -13.92 4.22 23.77
CA TRP A 97 -12.70 4.95 24.10
C TRP A 97 -12.16 5.71 22.88
N HIS A 98 -12.66 5.39 21.69
CA HIS A 98 -12.28 6.09 20.47
C HIS A 98 -13.04 7.41 20.43
N LYS A 99 -12.34 8.46 20.86
CA LYS A 99 -12.83 9.84 20.87
C LYS A 99 -12.55 10.55 19.56
N VAL A 100 -11.37 10.32 18.99
CA VAL A 100 -10.94 10.87 17.70
C VAL A 100 -10.28 9.78 16.89
N GLN A 101 -10.59 9.71 15.60
CA GLN A 101 -9.92 8.82 14.65
C GLN A 101 -9.89 9.49 13.27
N TYR A 102 -8.72 9.60 12.66
CA TYR A 102 -8.58 10.11 11.30
C TYR A 102 -8.28 8.95 10.33
N PHE A 103 -8.65 9.14 9.07
CA PHE A 103 -8.48 8.19 7.98
C PHE A 103 -7.88 8.89 6.77
N THR A 104 -6.79 8.32 6.24
CA THR A 104 -6.25 8.66 4.93
C THR A 104 -6.07 7.35 4.17
N THR A 105 -6.96 7.08 3.21
CA THR A 105 -6.93 5.79 2.49
C THR A 105 -7.24 6.00 1.03
N SER A 106 -6.26 5.70 0.17
CA SER A 106 -6.39 5.81 -1.29
C SER A 106 -6.94 7.18 -1.74
N GLY A 107 -6.52 8.26 -1.06
CA GLY A 107 -6.95 9.64 -1.32
C GLY A 107 -8.23 10.06 -0.58
N ASN A 108 -9.01 9.12 -0.01
CA ASN A 108 -10.15 9.45 0.83
C ASN A 108 -9.66 10.01 2.17
N LEU A 109 -10.28 11.11 2.59
CA LEU A 109 -10.01 11.76 3.87
C LEU A 109 -11.22 11.56 4.77
N GLY A 110 -10.98 11.34 6.06
CA GLY A 110 -12.06 11.22 7.03
C GLY A 110 -11.58 11.52 8.43
N ILE A 111 -12.46 12.07 9.24
CA ILE A 111 -12.27 12.17 10.67
C ILE A 111 -13.57 11.88 11.41
N TYR A 112 -13.44 11.07 12.45
CA TYR A 112 -14.45 10.88 13.47
C TYR A 112 -14.05 11.64 14.73
N SER A 113 -15.01 12.31 15.36
CA SER A 113 -14.87 12.89 16.70
C SER A 113 -16.20 12.90 17.45
N ASP A 114 -16.27 12.19 18.58
CA ASP A 114 -17.43 12.17 19.50
C ASP A 114 -18.82 12.08 18.83
N GLY A 115 -18.99 11.09 17.96
CA GLY A 115 -20.24 10.81 17.24
C GLY A 115 -20.44 11.63 15.96
N TRP A 116 -19.54 12.57 15.66
CA TRP A 116 -19.50 13.25 14.36
C TRP A 116 -18.50 12.58 13.43
N TRP A 117 -18.82 12.58 12.15
CA TRP A 117 -17.90 12.18 11.10
C TRP A 117 -17.91 13.23 9.99
N ALA A 118 -16.74 13.63 9.52
CA ALA A 118 -16.60 14.45 8.32
C ALA A 118 -15.56 13.81 7.40
N GLY A 119 -15.78 13.88 6.09
CA GLY A 119 -14.86 13.31 5.13
C GLY A 119 -14.95 13.90 3.74
N GLN A 120 -13.92 13.64 2.95
CA GLN A 120 -13.84 13.98 1.54
C GLN A 120 -13.57 12.69 0.77
N LEU A 121 -14.53 12.29 -0.07
CA LEU A 121 -14.44 11.08 -0.85
C LEU A 121 -13.68 11.36 -2.16
N ALA A 122 -12.50 10.76 -2.32
CA ALA A 122 -11.74 10.73 -3.56
C ALA A 122 -12.28 9.67 -4.53
N ARG A 123 -12.62 8.49 -3.99
CA ARG A 123 -13.08 7.32 -4.75
C ARG A 123 -13.97 6.43 -3.89
N GLU A 124 -14.91 5.74 -4.54
CA GLU A 124 -15.48 4.54 -3.93
C GLU A 124 -14.38 3.48 -3.81
N THR A 125 -14.33 2.76 -2.68
CA THR A 125 -13.27 1.78 -2.43
C THR A 125 -13.45 0.49 -3.24
N TRP A 126 -14.68 0.16 -3.64
CA TRP A 126 -15.03 -1.03 -4.44
C TRP A 126 -15.07 -0.80 -5.95
N GLU A 127 -14.91 0.44 -6.43
CA GLU A 127 -14.84 0.75 -7.86
C GLU A 127 -13.38 0.93 -8.28
N VAL A 128 -12.84 -0.04 -9.02
CA VAL A 128 -11.43 -0.09 -9.40
C VAL A 128 -11.16 0.64 -10.72
N ASP A 129 -12.05 0.45 -11.72
CA ASP A 129 -11.85 0.94 -13.10
C ASP A 129 -12.86 2.03 -13.53
N ASP A 130 -14.12 1.97 -13.08
CA ASP A 130 -15.20 2.90 -13.46
C ASP A 130 -15.70 3.75 -12.28
N ASN A 131 -14.77 4.45 -11.64
CA ASN A 131 -15.06 5.22 -10.43
C ASN A 131 -16.09 6.36 -10.70
N ARG A 132 -17.30 6.17 -10.17
CA ARG A 132 -18.43 7.12 -10.20
C ARG A 132 -18.05 8.48 -9.61
N VAL A 133 -17.22 8.52 -8.58
CA VAL A 133 -16.78 9.77 -7.95
C VAL A 133 -15.96 10.60 -8.94
N TYR A 134 -15.10 9.97 -9.74
CA TYR A 134 -14.34 10.69 -10.76
C TYR A 134 -15.22 11.24 -11.88
N ARG A 135 -16.26 10.51 -12.28
CA ARG A 135 -17.23 10.98 -13.30
C ARG A 135 -18.08 12.14 -12.80
N THR A 136 -18.44 12.15 -11.52
CA THR A 136 -19.39 13.11 -10.95
C THR A 136 -18.74 14.32 -10.27
N ARG A 137 -17.57 14.14 -9.64
CA ARG A 137 -16.87 15.18 -8.85
C ARG A 137 -15.52 15.59 -9.44
N GLY A 138 -15.07 14.89 -10.49
CA GLY A 138 -13.81 15.16 -11.18
C GLY A 138 -12.66 14.27 -10.70
N LYS A 139 -11.51 14.37 -11.37
CA LYS A 139 -10.31 13.57 -11.06
C LYS A 139 -9.40 14.21 -10.01
N GLN A 140 -9.82 15.31 -9.38
CA GLN A 140 -9.04 16.07 -8.41
C GLN A 140 -9.68 15.98 -7.03
N PRO A 141 -9.37 14.94 -6.23
CA PRO A 141 -10.03 14.71 -4.95
C PRO A 141 -10.02 15.89 -3.99
N GLN A 142 -8.95 16.67 -4.00
CA GLN A 142 -8.80 17.86 -3.17
C GLN A 142 -9.88 18.93 -3.44
N THR A 143 -10.52 18.92 -4.61
CA THR A 143 -11.61 19.85 -4.94
C THR A 143 -12.99 19.28 -4.62
N HIS A 144 -13.09 18.02 -4.19
CA HIS A 144 -14.38 17.40 -3.88
C HIS A 144 -14.96 18.02 -2.61
N PRO A 145 -16.30 18.18 -2.51
CA PRO A 145 -16.92 18.70 -1.30
C PRO A 145 -16.67 17.76 -0.12
N TRP A 146 -16.53 18.35 1.06
CA TRP A 146 -16.61 17.59 2.30
C TRP A 146 -18.06 17.35 2.68
N GLU A 147 -18.32 16.19 3.23
CA GLU A 147 -19.62 15.79 3.78
C GLU A 147 -19.51 15.68 5.31
N LEU A 148 -20.63 15.88 6.00
CA LEU A 148 -20.72 15.85 7.46
C LEU A 148 -21.91 15.00 7.91
N TYR A 149 -21.67 14.09 8.85
CA TYR A 149 -22.70 13.20 9.39
C TYR A 149 -22.64 13.12 10.91
N ARG A 150 -23.79 12.88 11.53
CA ARG A 150 -23.93 12.61 12.96
C ARG A 150 -24.25 11.13 13.15
N LEU A 151 -23.22 10.31 13.37
CA LEU A 151 -23.33 8.85 13.36
C LEU A 151 -24.23 8.28 14.46
N ASN A 152 -24.39 9.00 15.57
CA ASN A 152 -25.29 8.58 16.64
C ASN A 152 -26.77 8.61 16.21
N ASP A 153 -27.10 9.44 15.23
CA ASP A 153 -28.46 9.63 14.73
C ASP A 153 -28.64 8.99 13.33
N ASP A 154 -27.57 8.99 12.53
CA ASP A 154 -27.51 8.43 11.18
C ASP A 154 -26.21 7.63 10.98
N TYR A 155 -26.22 6.38 11.45
CA TYR A 155 -25.11 5.45 11.29
C TYR A 155 -24.85 5.08 9.81
N SER A 156 -25.84 5.29 8.94
CA SER A 156 -25.76 4.95 7.52
C SER A 156 -25.14 6.05 6.66
N GLN A 157 -24.94 7.24 7.24
CA GLN A 157 -24.42 8.42 6.54
C GLN A 157 -25.29 8.79 5.32
N ALA A 158 -26.60 8.66 5.45
CA ALA A 158 -27.54 8.93 4.37
C ALA A 158 -27.83 10.42 4.17
N HIS A 159 -27.71 11.23 5.23
CA HIS A 159 -28.10 12.64 5.20
C HIS A 159 -26.89 13.55 5.48
N ASP A 160 -26.38 14.19 4.43
CA ASP A 160 -25.30 15.17 4.57
C ASP A 160 -25.78 16.44 5.29
N LEU A 161 -25.10 16.77 6.38
CA LEU A 161 -25.37 17.91 7.25
C LEU A 161 -24.39 19.08 7.03
N ALA A 162 -23.47 18.98 6.06
CA ALA A 162 -22.40 19.96 5.84
C ALA A 162 -22.94 21.39 5.65
N ALA A 163 -24.02 21.55 4.88
CA ALA A 163 -24.66 22.84 4.65
C ALA A 163 -25.35 23.40 5.91
N LYS A 164 -25.89 22.52 6.77
CA LYS A 164 -26.64 22.91 7.98
C LYS A 164 -25.72 23.27 9.14
N TYR A 165 -24.60 22.56 9.30
CA TYR A 165 -23.65 22.75 10.40
C TYR A 165 -22.24 23.07 9.88
N SER A 166 -22.13 24.12 9.08
CA SER A 166 -20.87 24.54 8.44
C SER A 166 -19.74 24.85 9.44
N GLU A 167 -20.06 25.43 10.59
CA GLU A 167 -19.05 25.67 11.65
C GLU A 167 -18.54 24.37 12.27
N LYS A 168 -19.41 23.35 12.41
CA LYS A 168 -18.98 22.03 12.88
C LYS A 168 -18.12 21.31 11.86
N LEU A 169 -18.42 21.48 10.57
CA LEU A 169 -17.58 20.97 9.50
C LEU A 169 -16.18 21.61 9.53
N LYS A 170 -16.09 22.94 9.67
CA LYS A 170 -14.80 23.64 9.81
C LYS A 170 -14.02 23.17 11.02
N GLU A 171 -14.67 22.95 12.16
CA GLU A 171 -14.06 22.41 13.38
C GLU A 171 -13.41 21.04 13.10
N LEU A 172 -14.14 20.12 12.44
CA LEU A 172 -13.63 18.79 12.12
C LEU A 172 -12.53 18.82 11.05
N GLN A 173 -12.63 19.70 10.05
CA GLN A 173 -11.55 19.91 9.08
C GLN A 173 -10.26 20.39 9.76
N ALA A 174 -10.37 21.33 10.69
CA ALA A 174 -9.22 21.80 11.47
C ALA A 174 -8.63 20.69 12.34
N LEU A 175 -9.48 19.89 13.00
CA LEU A 175 -9.04 18.73 13.78
C LEU A 175 -8.34 17.69 12.90
N PHE A 176 -8.86 17.43 11.69
CA PHE A 176 -8.23 16.52 10.74
C PHE A 176 -6.83 16.99 10.35
N GLN A 177 -6.68 18.28 10.03
CA GLN A 177 -5.36 18.85 9.70
C GLN A 177 -4.39 18.75 10.87
N HIS A 178 -4.85 19.01 12.10
CA HIS A 178 -4.05 18.84 13.30
C HIS A 178 -3.59 17.38 13.47
N GLU A 179 -4.50 16.41 13.31
CA GLU A 179 -4.19 14.98 13.43
C GLU A 179 -3.24 14.48 12.35
N VAL A 180 -3.45 14.88 11.10
CA VAL A 180 -2.55 14.56 9.98
C VAL A 180 -1.15 15.13 10.23
N SER A 181 -1.05 16.40 10.65
CA SER A 181 0.22 17.04 10.96
C SER A 181 0.94 16.36 12.11
N ARG A 182 0.22 16.05 13.20
CA ARG A 182 0.76 15.37 14.40
C ARG A 182 1.36 14.00 14.06
N ASN A 183 0.76 13.27 13.14
CA ASN A 183 1.15 11.91 12.79
C ASN A 183 2.03 11.82 11.54
N HIS A 184 2.43 12.95 10.95
CA HIS A 184 3.18 13.01 9.69
C HIS A 184 2.50 12.19 8.56
N ALA A 185 1.17 12.19 8.56
CA ALA A 185 0.37 11.41 7.61
C ALA A 185 0.15 12.21 6.33
N ASP A 186 1.24 12.49 5.61
CA ASP A 186 1.20 13.20 4.33
C ASP A 186 0.09 12.62 3.45
N LEU A 187 -0.77 13.50 2.92
CA LEU A 187 -1.99 13.12 2.22
C LEU A 187 -1.66 12.14 1.10
N LEU A 188 -1.94 10.86 1.35
CA LEU A 188 -1.59 9.78 0.45
C LEU A 188 -2.32 10.02 -0.87
N ARG A 189 -1.53 10.24 -1.93
CA ARG A 189 -2.01 10.33 -3.31
C ARG A 189 -2.97 9.17 -3.58
N PRO A 190 -4.13 9.39 -4.25
CA PRO A 190 -5.03 8.31 -4.62
C PRO A 190 -4.23 7.24 -5.38
N GLY A 191 -4.19 6.02 -4.85
CA GLY A 191 -3.39 4.91 -5.38
C GLY A 191 -3.88 4.36 -6.72
N VAL A 192 -4.35 5.21 -7.62
CA VAL A 192 -4.95 4.89 -8.93
C VAL A 192 -4.33 5.64 -10.09
N ASP A 193 -3.31 6.46 -9.85
CA ASP A 193 -2.40 6.73 -10.94
C ASP A 193 -1.75 5.41 -11.29
N ALA A 194 -2.14 4.91 -12.48
CA ALA A 194 -1.61 3.74 -13.14
C ALA A 194 -0.19 3.55 -12.65
N TYR A 195 -0.05 2.57 -11.77
CA TYR A 195 1.19 2.07 -11.21
C TYR A 195 2.31 2.51 -12.14
N PRO A 196 3.17 3.49 -11.77
CA PRO A 196 4.04 4.18 -12.72
C PRO A 196 4.67 3.14 -13.59
N LEU A 197 4.42 3.26 -14.90
CA LEU A 197 4.97 2.42 -15.97
C LEU A 197 6.34 1.97 -15.49
N GLY A 198 6.47 0.66 -15.22
CA GLY A 198 7.68 0.13 -14.62
C GLY A 198 8.88 0.59 -15.42
N THR A 199 10.08 0.60 -14.84
CA THR A 199 11.28 0.94 -15.62
C THR A 199 11.46 0.06 -16.87
N ALA A 200 10.74 -1.07 -16.95
CA ALA A 200 10.61 -1.93 -18.12
C ALA A 200 9.80 -1.34 -19.30
N THR A 201 9.02 -0.28 -19.12
CA THR A 201 8.19 0.27 -20.20
C THR A 201 9.07 0.82 -21.33
N GLY A 202 8.87 0.28 -22.53
CA GLY A 202 9.69 0.57 -23.70
C GLY A 202 11.02 -0.20 -23.75
N GLN A 203 11.34 -0.99 -22.73
CA GLN A 203 12.50 -1.89 -22.78
C GLN A 203 12.16 -3.15 -23.57
N THR A 204 13.06 -3.54 -24.45
CA THR A 204 12.99 -4.78 -25.23
C THR A 204 14.07 -5.78 -24.83
N VAL A 205 15.01 -5.37 -23.97
CA VAL A 205 16.15 -6.19 -23.53
C VAL A 205 16.24 -6.14 -22.02
N PHE A 206 16.26 -7.31 -21.39
CA PHE A 206 16.31 -7.49 -19.95
C PHE A 206 17.52 -8.35 -19.59
N THR A 207 18.36 -7.86 -18.69
CA THR A 207 19.59 -8.56 -18.26
C THR A 207 19.50 -8.91 -16.78
N TYR A 208 19.36 -10.20 -16.49
CA TYR A 208 19.37 -10.73 -15.13
C TYR A 208 20.74 -11.33 -14.81
N ARG A 209 21.22 -11.09 -13.58
CA ARG A 209 22.49 -11.64 -13.08
C ARG A 209 22.23 -12.70 -12.01
N SER A 210 23.22 -13.55 -11.79
CA SER A 210 23.18 -14.54 -10.71
C SER A 210 22.88 -13.87 -9.36
N GLY A 211 22.04 -14.51 -8.55
CA GLY A 211 21.62 -14.01 -7.23
C GLY A 211 20.34 -13.16 -7.22
N VAL A 212 19.77 -12.84 -8.39
CA VAL A 212 18.47 -12.16 -8.47
C VAL A 212 17.35 -13.19 -8.29
N TYR A 213 16.45 -12.95 -7.33
CA TYR A 213 15.27 -13.76 -7.07
C TYR A 213 14.02 -12.88 -6.99
N ARG A 214 12.85 -13.41 -7.41
CA ARG A 214 11.54 -12.75 -7.35
C ARG A 214 11.53 -11.35 -7.98
N VAL A 215 11.86 -11.29 -9.27
CA VAL A 215 11.72 -10.08 -10.09
C VAL A 215 10.23 -9.72 -10.15
N GLY A 216 9.88 -8.51 -9.69
CA GLY A 216 8.50 -8.03 -9.81
C GLY A 216 8.15 -7.76 -11.29
N PRO A 217 6.88 -7.91 -11.71
CA PRO A 217 6.46 -7.81 -13.11
C PRO A 217 6.80 -6.47 -13.77
N ARG A 218 7.05 -5.41 -12.99
CA ARG A 218 7.51 -4.09 -13.45
C ARG A 218 8.95 -4.04 -13.97
N PHE A 219 9.71 -5.10 -13.72
CA PHE A 219 11.12 -5.26 -14.09
C PHE A 219 11.32 -6.50 -15.00
N ALA A 220 10.22 -7.02 -15.54
CA ALA A 220 10.16 -8.16 -16.43
C ALA A 220 9.51 -7.79 -17.78
N PRO A 221 9.72 -8.57 -18.84
CA PRO A 221 8.98 -8.43 -20.08
C PRO A 221 7.47 -8.53 -19.83
N ASP A 222 6.68 -7.74 -20.56
CA ASP A 222 5.23 -7.87 -20.55
C ASP A 222 4.79 -8.95 -21.55
N LEU A 223 4.29 -10.07 -21.02
CA LEU A 223 3.80 -11.22 -21.81
C LEU A 223 2.26 -11.26 -21.88
N GLY A 224 1.55 -10.26 -21.34
CA GLY A 224 0.12 -10.36 -21.01
C GLY A 224 -0.87 -9.97 -22.12
N HIS A 225 -0.41 -9.42 -23.23
CA HIS A 225 -1.31 -8.70 -24.17
C HIS A 225 -1.36 -9.28 -25.60
N ASP A 226 -0.29 -9.92 -26.07
CA ASP A 226 -0.15 -10.36 -27.46
C ASP A 226 0.32 -11.82 -27.57
N PRO A 227 0.03 -12.53 -28.68
CA PRO A 227 0.65 -13.82 -28.96
C PRO A 227 2.17 -13.71 -29.05
N TYR A 228 2.89 -14.63 -28.41
CA TYR A 228 4.36 -14.63 -28.37
C TYR A 228 4.95 -16.02 -28.55
N THR A 229 6.23 -16.05 -28.93
CA THR A 229 7.07 -17.25 -28.95
C THR A 229 8.22 -17.05 -27.98
N LEU A 230 8.48 -18.05 -27.12
CA LEU A 230 9.65 -18.08 -26.25
C LEU A 230 10.74 -18.97 -26.86
N SER A 231 11.91 -18.39 -27.11
CA SER A 231 13.11 -19.08 -27.57
C SER A 231 14.27 -18.76 -26.63
N ALA A 232 15.15 -19.73 -26.38
CA ALA A 232 16.33 -19.53 -25.54
C ALA A 232 17.53 -20.30 -26.09
N ASP A 233 18.66 -19.61 -26.19
CA ASP A 233 19.96 -20.22 -26.40
C ASP A 233 20.57 -20.52 -25.03
N VAL A 234 20.84 -21.80 -24.75
CA VAL A 234 21.30 -22.26 -23.43
C VAL A 234 22.52 -23.16 -23.54
N ASP A 235 23.54 -22.85 -22.75
CA ASP A 235 24.67 -23.75 -22.52
C ASP A 235 24.31 -24.71 -21.38
N VAL A 236 23.93 -25.95 -21.74
CA VAL A 236 23.54 -26.98 -20.77
C VAL A 236 24.71 -27.92 -20.49
N PRO A 237 25.26 -27.95 -19.26
CA PRO A 237 26.29 -28.91 -18.90
C PRO A 237 25.77 -30.35 -19.00
N ALA A 238 26.62 -31.26 -19.50
CA ALA A 238 26.27 -32.68 -19.66
C ALA A 238 25.74 -33.27 -18.33
N GLY A 239 24.58 -33.95 -18.39
CA GLY A 239 23.96 -34.62 -17.25
C GLY A 239 23.03 -33.75 -16.37
N ARG A 240 22.81 -32.47 -16.68
CA ARG A 240 21.93 -31.56 -15.89
C ARG A 240 20.69 -31.06 -16.66
N ALA A 241 20.02 -31.94 -17.40
CA ALA A 241 19.02 -31.56 -18.41
C ALA A 241 17.58 -31.29 -17.90
N GLN A 242 17.38 -30.94 -16.62
CA GLN A 242 16.02 -30.72 -16.08
C GLN A 242 15.97 -29.47 -15.20
N TRP A 243 15.78 -28.31 -15.82
CA TRP A 243 15.59 -27.04 -15.09
C TRP A 243 14.63 -26.12 -15.83
N ALA A 244 13.95 -25.25 -15.08
CA ALA A 244 13.26 -24.10 -15.64
C ALA A 244 14.31 -23.07 -16.09
N ILE A 245 14.28 -22.70 -17.37
CA ILE A 245 15.09 -21.61 -17.95
C ILE A 245 14.42 -20.27 -17.62
N PHE A 246 13.08 -20.24 -17.70
CA PHE A 246 12.26 -19.07 -17.43
C PHE A 246 10.97 -19.50 -16.76
N ALA A 247 10.53 -18.75 -15.76
CA ALA A 247 9.22 -18.93 -15.12
C ALA A 247 8.67 -17.56 -14.73
N GLU A 248 7.47 -17.27 -15.20
CA GLU A 248 6.71 -16.08 -14.83
C GLU A 248 5.28 -16.48 -14.51
N GLY A 249 4.78 -16.07 -13.35
CA GLY A 249 3.44 -16.42 -12.93
C GLY A 249 3.07 -15.92 -11.55
N GLY A 250 1.78 -15.96 -11.27
CA GLY A 250 1.21 -15.57 -9.99
C GLY A 250 0.06 -16.49 -9.59
N ARG A 251 -0.77 -16.00 -8.66
CA ARG A 251 -1.90 -16.75 -8.09
C ARG A 251 -2.87 -17.33 -9.13
N TYR A 252 -2.97 -16.72 -10.30
CA TYR A 252 -4.00 -17.01 -11.31
C TYR A 252 -3.48 -17.70 -12.57
N GLY A 253 -2.18 -17.97 -12.67
CA GLY A 253 -1.57 -18.61 -13.84
C GLY A 253 -0.16 -18.11 -14.13
N GLY A 254 0.46 -18.70 -15.15
CA GLY A 254 1.82 -18.36 -15.57
C GLY A 254 2.31 -19.20 -16.74
N VAL A 255 3.53 -18.89 -17.18
CA VAL A 255 4.25 -19.59 -18.25
C VAL A 255 5.61 -20.06 -17.73
N THR A 256 6.09 -21.17 -18.26
CA THR A 256 7.44 -21.69 -17.95
C THR A 256 8.07 -22.23 -19.22
N LEU A 257 9.35 -21.91 -19.44
CA LEU A 257 10.19 -22.55 -20.44
C LEU A 257 11.16 -23.49 -19.72
N THR A 258 11.09 -24.78 -20.03
CA THR A 258 11.90 -25.82 -19.40
C THR A 258 12.69 -26.60 -20.43
N THR A 259 13.86 -27.10 -20.05
CA THR A 259 14.51 -28.18 -20.82
C THR A 259 13.78 -29.49 -20.58
N ALA A 260 13.49 -30.22 -21.67
CA ALA A 260 12.94 -31.58 -21.61
C ALA A 260 13.94 -32.55 -22.23
N ARG A 261 14.13 -33.70 -21.59
CA ARG A 261 14.90 -34.81 -22.16
C ARG A 261 14.04 -35.44 -23.25
N SER A 262 14.54 -35.57 -24.48
CA SER A 262 13.85 -36.43 -25.45
C SER A 262 13.92 -37.86 -24.92
N SER A 263 12.75 -38.44 -24.63
CA SER A 263 12.61 -39.88 -24.53
C SER A 263 12.69 -40.40 -25.96
N GLY A 264 13.90 -40.70 -26.43
CA GLY A 264 14.07 -41.45 -27.67
C GLY A 264 13.35 -42.79 -27.56
N GLN A 265 12.57 -43.11 -28.60
CA GLN A 265 12.33 -44.49 -29.01
C GLN A 265 13.66 -45.17 -29.33
#